data_AF-A0A699UR52-F1
#
_entry.id   AF-A0A699UR52-F1
#
_cell.length_a   1.000
_cell.length_b   1.000
_cell.length_c   1.000
_cell.angle_alpha   90.00
_cell.angle_beta   90.00
_cell.angle_gamma   90.00
#
_symmetry.space_group_name_H-M   'P 1'
#
loop_
_entity.id
_entity.type
_entity.pdbx_description
1 polymer ?
#
loop_
_entity_poly.entity_id
_entity_poly.type
_entity_poly.pdbx_seq_one_letter_code
_entity_poly.pdbx_strand_id
1 'polypeptide(L)'
;SKSIVNAVDNDDMIELWHKRLGRMSEKGMSILSKKNVLSSVHDINLKKCPHCLAGKQTRRAFKSRPSFRMEKILDLRAWNTTSKDSTADTIIEWLGRGDE
;
A
#
# COMPACT_ATOMS: atom_id res chain seq x y z
N SER A 1 32.55 36.14 16.20
CA SER A 1 31.74 35.11 15.55
C SER A 1 32.48 33.78 15.57
N LYS A 2 32.12 32.86 16.47
CA LYS A 2 32.67 31.50 16.47
C LYS A 2 31.60 30.61 15.84
N SER A 3 31.82 30.16 14.60
CA SER A 3 30.92 29.23 13.92
C SER A 3 31.00 27.88 14.63
N ILE A 4 29.95 27.51 15.34
CA ILE A 4 29.77 26.17 15.89
C ILE A 4 29.46 25.27 14.69
N VAL A 5 30.50 24.71 14.08
CA VAL A 5 30.35 23.59 13.15
C VAL A 5 30.02 22.38 14.01
N ASN A 6 28.73 22.07 14.12
CA ASN A 6 28.27 20.89 14.84
C ASN A 6 28.81 19.66 14.07
N ALA A 7 29.77 18.95 14.65
CA ALA A 7 30.21 17.67 14.11
C ALA A 7 29.01 16.73 14.21
N VAL A 8 28.40 16.40 13.07
CA VAL A 8 27.30 15.45 13.01
C VAL A 8 27.90 14.06 13.12
N ASP A 9 27.50 13.33 14.15
CA ASP A 9 27.92 11.95 14.36
C ASP A 9 27.45 11.07 13.19
N ASN A 10 28.18 9.98 12.91
CA ASN A 10 27.85 9.06 11.81
C ASN A 10 26.43 8.48 11.98
N ASP A 11 26.02 8.17 13.22
CA ASP A 11 24.66 7.73 13.55
C ASP A 11 23.59 8.74 13.14
N ASP A 12 23.82 10.03 13.38
CA ASP A 12 22.90 11.11 13.02
C ASP A 12 22.81 11.26 11.50
N MET A 13 23.94 11.10 10.80
CA MET A 13 24.00 11.10 9.34
C MET A 13 23.20 9.92 8.76
N ILE A 14 23.32 8.72 9.35
CA ILE A 14 22.55 7.53 8.93
C ILE A 14 21.05 7.75 9.13
N GLU A 15 20.63 8.30 10.28
CA GLU A 15 19.22 8.60 10.52
C GLU A 15 18.67 9.64 9.55
N LEU A 16 19.46 10.67 9.24
CA LEU A 16 19.12 11.71 8.29
C LEU A 16 18.95 11.16 6.87
N TRP A 17 19.88 10.31 6.40
CA TRP A 17 19.74 9.64 5.11
C TRP A 17 18.56 8.67 5.09
N HIS A 18 18.33 7.93 6.16
CA HIS A 18 17.18 7.04 6.30
C HIS A 18 15.86 7.82 6.10
N LYS A 19 15.71 8.99 6.73
CA LYS A 19 14.53 9.85 6.55
C LYS A 19 14.44 10.43 5.13
N ARG A 20 15.55 10.95 4.59
CA ARG A 20 15.59 11.56 3.23
C ARG A 20 15.26 10.58 2.12
N LEU A 21 15.67 9.32 2.25
CA LEU A 21 15.47 8.27 1.25
C LEU A 21 14.11 7.54 1.40
N GLY A 22 13.16 8.12 2.15
CA GLY A 22 11.84 7.52 2.32
C GLY A 22 11.82 6.30 3.24
N ARG A 23 12.58 6.36 4.35
CA ARG A 23 12.71 5.27 5.32
C ARG A 23 13.29 3.99 4.72
N MET A 24 14.28 4.14 3.84
CA MET A 24 14.95 3.04 3.16
C MET A 24 15.60 2.05 4.15
N SER A 25 15.65 0.77 3.79
CA SER A 25 16.30 -0.26 4.62
C SER A 25 17.81 -0.09 4.68
N GLU A 26 18.41 -0.61 5.75
CA GLU A 26 19.87 -0.67 5.94
C GLU A 26 20.58 -1.30 4.74
N LYS A 27 20.07 -2.42 4.22
CA LYS A 27 20.59 -3.08 3.02
C LYS A 27 20.58 -2.15 1.79
N GLY A 28 19.50 -1.38 1.60
CA GLY A 28 19.39 -0.43 0.51
C GLY A 28 20.43 0.70 0.62
N MET A 29 20.57 1.27 1.82
CA MET A 29 21.58 2.29 2.10
C MET A 29 23.01 1.74 1.93
N SER A 30 23.27 0.49 2.33
CA SER A 30 24.58 -0.16 2.17
C SER A 30 25.00 -0.25 0.71
N ILE A 31 24.06 -0.54 -0.19
CA ILE A 31 24.31 -0.53 -1.64
C ILE A 31 24.65 0.87 -2.13
N LEU A 32 23.98 1.92 -1.64
CA LEU A 32 24.23 3.30 -2.03
C LEU A 32 25.58 3.83 -1.50
N SER A 33 25.94 3.48 -0.26
CA SER A 33 27.25 3.80 0.33
C SER A 33 28.38 3.12 -0.46
N LYS A 34 28.24 1.83 -0.83
CA LYS A 34 29.21 1.14 -1.70
C LYS A 34 29.38 1.78 -3.08
N LYS A 35 28.33 2.42 -3.58
CA LYS A 35 28.35 3.19 -4.83
C LYS A 35 28.86 4.63 -4.65
N ASN A 36 29.29 5.00 -3.44
CA ASN A 36 29.72 6.34 -3.06
C ASN A 36 28.65 7.43 -3.32
N VAL A 37 27.37 7.06 -3.31
CA VAL A 37 26.25 8.01 -3.50
C VAL A 37 25.92 8.74 -2.20
N LEU A 38 26.15 8.09 -1.05
CA LEU A 38 25.97 8.67 0.28
C LEU A 38 27.32 9.15 0.80
N SER A 39 27.51 10.46 0.86
CA SER A 39 28.70 11.06 1.45
C SER A 39 28.72 10.83 2.97
N SER A 40 29.89 10.51 3.51
CA SER A 40 30.17 10.49 4.96
C SER A 40 29.44 9.41 5.76
N VAL A 41 29.11 8.28 5.12
CA VAL A 41 28.55 7.10 5.81
C VAL A 41 29.39 5.89 5.47
N HIS A 42 30.08 5.32 6.45
CA HIS A 42 31.03 4.20 6.24
C HIS A 42 30.54 2.90 6.88
N ASP A 43 29.81 2.98 7.99
CA ASP A 43 29.23 1.84 8.69
C ASP A 43 27.75 2.09 8.98
N ILE A 44 26.88 1.63 8.08
CA ILE A 44 25.45 1.87 8.20
C ILE A 44 24.87 0.92 9.25
N ASN A 45 24.66 1.44 10.45
CA ASN A 45 23.88 0.78 11.49
C ASN A 45 22.58 1.55 11.71
N LEU A 46 21.46 1.01 11.22
CA LEU A 46 20.17 1.68 11.33
C LEU A 46 19.44 1.22 12.61
N LYS A 47 19.24 2.15 13.54
CA LYS A 47 18.43 1.92 14.75
C LYS A 47 16.97 1.57 14.39
N LYS A 48 16.29 0.84 15.28
CA LYS A 48 14.88 0.48 15.09
C LYS A 48 14.04 1.75 14.92
N CYS A 49 13.38 1.86 13.76
CA CYS A 49 12.49 2.97 13.46
C CYS A 49 11.02 2.53 13.62
N PRO A 50 10.25 3.09 14.57
CA PRO A 50 8.85 2.69 14.82
C PRO A 50 7.96 2.78 13.57
N HIS A 51 8.15 3.81 12.76
CA HIS A 51 7.39 4.01 11.53
C HIS A 51 7.74 3.00 10.43
N CYS A 52 8.98 2.49 10.40
CA CYS A 52 9.35 1.41 9.47
C CYS A 52 8.64 0.10 9.83
N LEU A 53 8.45 -0.14 11.13
CA LEU A 53 7.78 -1.33 11.63
C LEU A 53 6.27 -1.25 11.41
N ALA A 54 5.67 -0.08 11.66
CA ALA A 54 4.23 0.13 11.49
C ALA A 54 3.78 0.16 10.01
N GLY A 55 4.63 0.64 9.10
CA GLY A 55 4.25 0.86 7.69
C GLY A 55 4.46 -0.34 6.76
N LYS A 56 5.11 -1.42 7.22
CA LYS A 56 5.48 -2.53 6.33
C LYS A 56 4.37 -3.57 6.25
N GLN A 57 3.39 -3.31 5.39
CA GLN A 57 2.38 -4.32 5.05
C GLN A 57 3.07 -5.53 4.40
N THR A 58 2.90 -6.72 5.00
CA THR A 58 3.35 -7.97 4.38
C THR A 58 2.48 -8.24 3.15
N ARG A 59 3.11 -8.39 1.98
CA ARG A 59 2.39 -8.80 0.76
C ARG A 59 1.78 -10.17 1.04
N ARG A 60 0.47 -10.22 1.21
CA ARG A 60 -0.27 -11.48 1.25
C ARG A 60 -0.33 -12.01 -0.18
N ALA A 61 0.05 -13.28 -0.35
CA ALA A 61 -0.22 -13.95 -1.62
C ALA A 61 -1.72 -13.98 -1.83
N PHE A 62 -2.18 -13.56 -3.02
CA PHE A 62 -3.54 -13.83 -3.41
C PHE A 62 -3.73 -15.33 -3.48
N LYS A 63 -4.87 -15.85 -3.00
CA LYS A 63 -5.20 -17.25 -3.22
C LYS A 63 -5.26 -17.47 -4.73
N SER A 64 -4.45 -18.41 -5.23
CA SER A 64 -4.53 -18.83 -6.61
C SER A 64 -5.92 -19.42 -6.83
N ARG A 65 -6.79 -18.68 -7.51
CA ARG A 65 -8.02 -19.23 -8.07
C ARG A 65 -7.65 -19.81 -9.44
N PRO A 66 -8.18 -20.99 -9.82
CA PRO A 66 -8.04 -21.44 -11.20
C PRO A 66 -8.47 -20.30 -12.11
N SER A 67 -7.65 -19.98 -13.11
CA SER A 67 -7.94 -18.90 -14.03
C SER A 67 -9.17 -19.28 -14.84
N PHE A 68 -10.33 -18.79 -14.45
CA PHE A 68 -11.50 -18.83 -15.31
C PHE A 68 -11.32 -17.70 -16.33
N ARG A 69 -10.77 -18.02 -17.49
CA ARG A 69 -10.86 -17.14 -18.65
C ARG A 69 -12.26 -17.31 -19.22
N MET A 70 -13.07 -16.25 -19.16
CA MET A 70 -14.27 -16.18 -19.97
C MET A 70 -13.85 -16.31 -21.44
N GLU A 71 -14.39 -17.30 -22.14
CA GLU A 71 -14.12 -17.52 -23.57
C GLU A 71 -14.65 -16.37 -24.45
N LYS A 72 -15.65 -15.65 -23.93
CA LYS A 72 -16.26 -14.49 -24.59
C LYS A 72 -15.62 -13.21 -24.09
N ILE A 73 -15.32 -12.30 -25.02
CA ILE A 73 -14.94 -10.92 -24.73
C ILE A 73 -16.07 -10.30 -23.89
N LEU A 74 -15.71 -9.64 -22.80
CA LEU A 74 -16.68 -8.91 -21.98
C LEU A 74 -17.26 -7.76 -22.82
N ASP A 75 -18.50 -7.91 -23.27
CA ASP A 75 -19.25 -6.80 -23.85
C ASP A 75 -19.62 -5.84 -22.71
N LEU A 76 -19.12 -4.60 -22.78
CA LEU A 76 -19.30 -3.54 -21.77
C LEU A 76 -20.76 -3.05 -21.65
N ARG A 77 -21.72 -3.75 -22.25
CA ARG A 77 -23.13 -3.31 -22.37
C ARG A 77 -24.07 -4.27 -21.66
N ALA A 78 -24.00 -4.30 -20.33
CA ALA A 78 -25.00 -5.00 -19.52
C ALA A 78 -25.28 -4.37 -18.14
N TRP A 79 -24.98 -3.09 -17.91
CA TRP A 79 -25.43 -2.41 -16.68
C TRP A 79 -26.92 -2.02 -16.76
N ASN A 80 -27.48 -1.80 -17.95
CA ASN A 80 -28.75 -1.06 -18.05
C ASN A 80 -30.03 -1.90 -18.15
N THR A 81 -30.00 -3.24 -18.07
CA THR A 81 -31.24 -4.01 -18.31
C THR A 81 -31.45 -5.28 -17.49
N THR A 82 -30.88 -5.44 -16.29
CA THR A 82 -31.42 -6.43 -15.33
C THR A 82 -31.19 -6.00 -13.88
N SER A 83 -31.89 -4.94 -13.46
CA SER A 83 -32.36 -4.79 -12.08
C SER A 83 -33.88 -4.64 -12.14
N LYS A 84 -34.55 -5.72 -12.53
CA LYS A 84 -35.94 -5.95 -12.12
C LYS A 84 -35.86 -7.04 -11.07
N ASP A 85 -35.40 -6.64 -9.89
CA ASP A 85 -35.61 -7.45 -8.71
C ASP A 85 -37.13 -7.57 -8.52
N SER A 86 -37.59 -8.79 -8.79
CA SER A 86 -38.90 -9.31 -8.47
C SER A 86 -39.13 -9.16 -6.95
N THR A 87 -39.60 -8.00 -6.52
CA THR A 87 -40.11 -7.79 -5.16
C THR A 87 -41.22 -6.75 -5.09
N ALA A 88 -41.51 -6.03 -6.19
CA ALA A 88 -42.64 -5.11 -6.27
C ALA A 88 -43.96 -5.79 -6.65
N ASP A 89 -43.93 -6.90 -7.40
CA ASP A 89 -45.16 -7.58 -7.84
C ASP A 89 -45.85 -8.35 -6.70
N THR A 90 -45.11 -8.72 -5.64
CA THR A 90 -45.69 -9.39 -4.46
C THR A 90 -46.42 -8.42 -3.53
N ILE A 91 -46.07 -7.13 -3.55
CA ILE A 91 -46.67 -6.13 -2.65
C ILE A 91 -48.06 -5.69 -3.15
N ILE A 92 -48.30 -5.69 -4.47
CA ILE A 92 -49.61 -5.35 -5.04
C ILE A 92 -50.64 -6.46 -4.77
N GLU A 93 -50.23 -7.75 -4.71
CA GLU A 93 -51.15 -8.86 -4.42
C GLU A 93 -51.71 -8.82 -2.98
N TRP A 94 -50.91 -8.37 -2.00
CA TRP A 94 -51.31 -8.33 -0.58
C TRP A 94 -52.23 -7.14 -0.24
N LEU A 95 -52.11 -6.01 -0.95
CA LEU A 95 -52.93 -4.81 -0.72
C LEU A 95 -54.32 -4.87 -1.40
N GLY A 96 -54.57 -5.87 -2.25
CA GLY A 96 -55.84 -6.06 -2.95
C GLY A 96 -56.77 -7.13 -2.37
N ARG A 97 -56.43 -7.71 -1.21
CA ARG A 97 -57.20 -8.82 -0.60
C ARG A 97 -57.67 -8.49 0.82
N GLY A 98 -58.19 -7.29 0.99
CA GLY A 98 -58.93 -6.87 2.18
C GLY A 98 -60.26 -6.29 1.75
N ASP A 99 -61.27 -7.16 1.60
CA ASP A 99 -62.71 -6.88 1.75
C ASP A 99 -63.46 -8.20 1.48
N GLU A 100 -63.62 -9.00 2.54
CA GLU A 100 -64.83 -9.77 2.91
C GLU A 100 -64.63 -10.40 4.30
#